data_AF-A0A3N2KEW3-F1
#
_entry.id   AF-A0A3N2KEW3-F1
#
_cell.length_a   1.000
_cell.length_b   1.000
_cell.length_c   1.000
_cell.angle_alpha   90.00
_cell.angle_beta   90.00
_cell.angle_gamma   90.00
#
_symmetry.space_group_name_H-M   'P 1'
#
loop_
_entity.id
_entity.type
_entity.pdbx_description
1 polymer ?
#
loop_
_entity_poly.entity_id
_entity_poly.type
_entity_poly.pdbx_seq_one_letter_code
_entity_poly.pdbx_strand_id
1 'polypeptide(L)'
;MKKYIAVTDKQRQLIIDAFKITPRMVRYALSYDSDTNLAKRIRKLALEAGGVRMVTVAEIECIFDSYGNMTQLMPNGAVIEISKETGDAKVFMKGKLKIHVDDIRIREIGALQKAASELK
;
A
#
# COMPACT_ATOMS: atom_id res chain seq x y z
N MET A 1 -5.99 -2.36 7.98
CA MET A 1 -4.64 -2.36 7.36
C MET A 1 -3.68 -3.27 8.11
N LYS A 2 -3.18 -4.34 7.49
CA LYS A 2 -2.17 -5.23 8.10
C LYS A 2 -0.79 -4.88 7.56
N LYS A 3 0.17 -4.58 8.44
CA LYS A 3 1.54 -4.20 8.07
C LYS A 3 2.45 -5.43 8.09
N TYR A 4 3.39 -5.51 7.15
CA TYR A 4 4.45 -6.51 7.18
C TYR A 4 5.70 -6.02 6.44
N ILE A 5 6.83 -6.70 6.62
CA ILE A 5 8.05 -6.47 5.84
C ILE A 5 8.21 -7.63 4.87
N ALA A 6 8.13 -7.34 3.57
CA ALA A 6 8.41 -8.28 2.51
C ALA A 6 9.93 -8.44 2.37
N VAL A 7 10.39 -9.69 2.35
CA VAL A 7 11.79 -10.07 2.18
C VAL A 7 11.89 -11.24 1.21
N THR A 8 12.98 -11.31 0.46
CA THR A 8 13.37 -12.47 -0.35
C THR A 8 13.84 -13.63 0.53
N ASP A 9 13.93 -14.83 -0.03
CA ASP A 9 14.42 -16.00 0.69
C ASP A 9 15.87 -15.84 1.15
N LYS A 10 16.71 -15.18 0.33
CA LYS A 10 18.11 -14.87 0.70
C LYS A 10 18.19 -13.94 1.91
N GLN A 11 17.37 -12.88 1.93
CA GLN A 11 17.29 -11.97 3.07
C GLN A 11 16.75 -12.67 4.32
N ARG A 12 15.75 -13.55 4.17
CA ARG A 12 15.22 -14.34 5.27
C ARG A 12 16.27 -15.25 5.88
N GLN A 13 17.06 -15.94 5.06
CA GLN A 13 18.13 -16.82 5.52
C GLN A 13 19.24 -16.04 6.24
N LEU A 14 19.64 -14.88 5.70
CA LEU A 14 20.59 -13.98 6.34
C LEU A 14 20.16 -13.61 7.77
N ILE A 15 18.88 -13.28 7.97
CA ILE A 15 18.33 -12.94 9.29
C ILE A 15 18.35 -14.15 10.23
N ILE A 16 17.97 -15.34 9.74
CA ILE A 16 18.00 -16.60 10.50
C ILE A 16 19.41 -16.85 11.03
N ASP A 17 20.41 -16.75 10.15
CA ASP A 17 21.81 -17.05 10.46
C ASP A 17 22.40 -15.99 11.42
N ALA A 18 22.10 -14.71 11.20
CA ALA A 18 22.59 -13.60 12.01
C ALA A 18 22.12 -13.67 13.48
N PHE A 19 20.88 -14.12 13.71
CA PHE A 19 20.30 -14.20 15.05
C PHE A 19 20.26 -15.61 15.64
N LYS A 20 20.61 -16.65 14.85
CA LYS A 20 20.50 -18.07 15.23
C LYS A 20 19.09 -18.44 15.72
N ILE A 21 18.08 -18.03 14.97
CA ILE A 21 16.66 -18.17 15.33
C ILE A 21 15.90 -19.05 14.35
N THR A 22 14.71 -19.49 14.74
CA THR A 22 13.86 -20.28 13.84
C THR A 22 13.17 -19.40 12.78
N PRO A 23 12.84 -19.96 11.60
CA PRO A 23 12.08 -19.25 10.57
C PRO A 23 10.73 -18.69 11.07
N ARG A 24 10.12 -19.37 12.06
CA ARG A 24 8.86 -18.95 12.68
C ARG A 24 9.02 -17.64 13.45
N MET A 25 10.13 -17.44 14.16
CA MET A 25 10.42 -16.18 14.87
C MET A 25 10.60 -15.03 13.89
N VAL A 26 11.28 -15.28 12.77
CA VAL A 26 11.41 -14.29 11.68
C VAL A 26 10.03 -13.93 11.13
N ARG A 27 9.17 -14.92 10.86
CA ARG A 27 7.80 -14.68 10.40
C ARG A 27 7.05 -13.73 11.35
N TYR A 28 7.03 -14.04 12.65
CA TYR A 28 6.34 -13.22 13.65
C TYR A 28 6.89 -11.80 13.76
N ALA A 29 8.21 -11.64 13.65
CA ALA A 29 8.83 -10.32 13.67
C ALA A 29 8.46 -9.49 12.43
N LEU A 30 8.51 -10.09 11.23
CA LEU A 30 8.22 -9.43 9.96
C LEU A 30 6.72 -9.12 9.76
N SER A 31 5.82 -9.92 10.33
CA SER A 31 4.37 -9.67 10.31
C SER A 31 3.87 -8.73 11.41
N TYR A 32 4.76 -8.22 12.26
CA TYR A 32 4.43 -7.43 13.46
C TYR A 32 3.55 -8.18 14.49
N ASP A 33 3.48 -9.51 14.41
CA ASP A 33 2.77 -10.34 15.40
C ASP A 33 3.58 -10.47 16.73
N SER A 34 4.84 -10.02 16.75
CA SER A 34 5.69 -9.94 17.95
C SER A 34 6.39 -8.58 18.08
N ASP A 35 6.44 -8.03 19.30
CA ASP A 35 7.07 -6.73 19.57
C ASP A 35 8.22 -6.78 20.61
N THR A 36 8.87 -7.93 20.74
CA THR A 36 10.07 -8.04 21.58
C THR A 36 11.24 -7.21 21.04
N ASN A 37 12.24 -6.91 21.89
CA ASN A 37 13.47 -6.25 21.45
C ASN A 37 14.18 -7.02 20.32
N LEU A 38 14.13 -8.35 20.36
CA LEU A 38 14.64 -9.19 19.27
C LEU A 38 13.84 -8.99 17.98
N ALA A 39 12.50 -8.97 18.06
CA ALA A 39 11.64 -8.71 16.89
C ALA A 39 11.92 -7.33 16.26
N LYS A 40 12.16 -6.30 17.09
CA LYS A 40 12.57 -4.96 16.62
C LYS A 40 13.91 -5.00 15.89
N ARG A 41 14.90 -5.73 16.41
CA ARG A 41 16.21 -5.91 15.76
C ARG A 41 16.12 -6.69 14.46
N ILE A 42 15.29 -7.74 14.41
CA ILE A 42 15.01 -8.51 13.18
C ILE A 42 14.42 -7.59 12.11
N ARG A 43 13.42 -6.78 12.46
CA ARG A 43 12.82 -5.82 11.52
C ARG A 43 13.83 -4.78 11.03
N LYS A 44 14.71 -4.28 11.91
CA LYS A 44 15.79 -3.36 11.54
C LYS A 44 16.71 -4.00 10.50
N LEU A 45 17.23 -5.20 10.76
CA LEU A 45 18.11 -5.91 9.83
C LEU A 45 17.40 -6.23 8.50
N ALA A 46 16.12 -6.60 8.55
CA ALA A 46 15.34 -6.86 7.35
C ALA A 46 15.26 -5.64 6.42
N LEU A 47 15.08 -4.44 6.97
CA LEU A 47 15.04 -3.19 6.20
C LEU A 47 16.43 -2.82 5.65
N GLU A 48 17.47 -2.98 6.48
CA GLU A 48 18.87 -2.75 6.06
C GLU A 48 19.30 -3.71 4.93
N ALA A 49 18.78 -4.94 4.94
CA ALA A 49 19.01 -5.93 3.90
C ALA A 49 18.18 -5.69 2.62
N GLY A 50 17.39 -4.62 2.54
CA GLY A 50 16.57 -4.27 1.38
C GLY A 50 15.13 -4.82 1.41
N GLY A 51 14.64 -5.24 2.57
CA GLY A 51 13.23 -5.60 2.75
C GLY A 51 12.32 -4.36 2.66
N VAL A 52 11.11 -4.56 2.12
CA VAL A 52 10.17 -3.45 1.85
C VAL A 52 9.00 -3.51 2.81
N ARG A 53 8.63 -2.37 3.41
CA ARG A 53 7.40 -2.28 4.22
C ARG A 53 6.20 -2.32 3.31
N MET A 54 5.33 -3.28 3.56
CA MET A 54 4.10 -3.50 2.81
C MET A 54 2.90 -3.37 3.75
N VAL A 55 1.77 -2.95 3.19
CA VAL A 55 0.48 -2.90 3.88
C VAL A 55 -0.55 -3.61 3.03
N THR A 56 -1.33 -4.48 3.65
CA THR A 56 -2.55 -5.05 3.06
C THR A 56 -3.74 -4.19 3.47
N VAL A 57 -4.48 -3.73 2.47
CA VAL A 57 -5.67 -2.87 2.59
C VAL A 57 -6.88 -3.59 1.99
N ALA A 58 -8.11 -3.13 2.32
CA ALA A 58 -9.30 -3.63 1.62
C ALA A 58 -9.28 -3.14 0.16
N GLU A 59 -9.95 -3.88 -0.73
CA GLU A 59 -9.87 -3.72 -2.19
C GLU A 59 -10.24 -2.31 -2.69
N ILE A 60 -11.05 -1.56 -1.94
CA ILE A 60 -11.60 -0.24 -2.34
C ILE A 60 -11.06 0.90 -1.44
N GLU A 61 -9.96 0.68 -0.71
CA GLU A 61 -9.38 1.75 0.12
C GLU A 61 -8.71 2.85 -0.71
N CYS A 62 -8.73 4.06 -0.15
CA CYS A 62 -7.99 5.21 -0.67
C CYS A 62 -6.55 5.21 -0.14
N ILE A 63 -5.59 5.30 -1.05
CA ILE A 63 -4.17 5.47 -0.78
C ILE A 63 -3.85 6.95 -0.88
N PHE A 64 -3.23 7.51 0.17
CA PHE A 64 -2.74 8.87 0.16
C PHE A 64 -1.23 8.85 0.00
N ASP A 65 -0.73 9.45 -1.08
CA ASP A 65 0.71 9.53 -1.33
C ASP A 65 1.36 10.68 -0.55
N SER A 66 2.69 10.74 -0.58
CA SER A 66 3.47 11.80 0.07
C SER A 66 3.34 13.17 -0.58
N TYR A 67 2.89 13.22 -1.84
CA TYR A 67 2.64 14.45 -2.60
C TYR A 67 1.25 15.02 -2.33
N GLY A 68 0.46 14.33 -1.50
CA GLY A 68 -0.88 14.75 -1.14
C GLY A 68 -1.96 14.25 -2.09
N ASN A 69 -1.66 13.44 -3.12
CA ASN A 69 -2.69 12.89 -3.98
C ASN A 69 -3.43 11.74 -3.28
N MET A 70 -4.72 11.63 -3.56
CA MET A 70 -5.53 10.47 -3.21
C MET A 70 -5.66 9.58 -4.43
N THR A 71 -5.25 8.32 -4.32
CA THR A 71 -5.50 7.28 -5.33
C THR A 71 -6.49 6.27 -4.76
N GLN A 72 -7.51 5.90 -5.52
CA GLN A 72 -8.43 4.82 -5.16
C GLN A 72 -8.47 3.79 -6.28
N LEU A 73 -8.19 2.54 -5.92
CA LEU A 73 -8.25 1.41 -6.84
C LEU A 73 -9.66 0.81 -6.78
N MET A 74 -10.31 0.67 -7.93
CA MET A 74 -11.64 0.09 -8.03
C MET A 74 -11.54 -1.38 -8.47
N PRO A 75 -12.46 -2.27 -8.03
CA PRO A 75 -12.42 -3.70 -8.39
C PRO A 75 -12.50 -3.99 -9.89
N ASN A 76 -13.14 -3.09 -10.66
CA ASN A 76 -13.23 -3.19 -12.12
C ASN A 76 -11.93 -2.75 -12.84
N GLY A 77 -10.88 -2.40 -12.10
CA GLY A 77 -9.61 -1.91 -12.64
C GLY A 77 -9.60 -0.42 -12.98
N ALA A 78 -10.64 0.33 -12.63
CA ALA A 78 -10.60 1.79 -12.68
C ALA A 78 -9.69 2.33 -11.56
N VAL A 79 -8.99 3.42 -11.84
CA VAL A 79 -8.13 4.11 -10.88
C VAL A 79 -8.59 5.56 -10.80
N ILE A 80 -8.98 5.99 -9.61
CA ILE A 80 -9.33 7.39 -9.34
C ILE A 80 -8.11 8.06 -8.72
N GLU A 81 -7.67 9.18 -9.28
CA GLU A 81 -6.61 10.02 -8.74
C GLU A 81 -7.16 11.42 -8.49
N ILE A 82 -7.03 11.94 -7.27
CA ILE A 82 -7.45 13.29 -6.90
C ILE A 82 -6.26 14.04 -6.32
N SER A 83 -5.92 15.18 -6.93
CA SER A 83 -4.95 16.12 -6.40
C SER A 83 -5.56 16.88 -5.23
N LYS A 84 -4.94 16.84 -4.04
CA LYS A 84 -5.38 17.69 -2.92
C LYS A 84 -4.99 19.15 -3.09
N GLU A 85 -3.97 19.43 -3.90
CA GLU A 85 -3.47 20.79 -4.12
C GLU A 85 -4.41 21.56 -5.04
N THR A 86 -4.86 20.94 -6.13
CA THR A 86 -5.69 21.59 -7.16
C THR A 86 -7.16 21.19 -7.10
N GLY A 87 -7.48 20.05 -6.48
CA GLY A 87 -8.81 19.45 -6.55
C GLY A 87 -9.08 18.69 -7.85
N ASP A 88 -8.11 18.59 -8.77
CA ASP A 88 -8.33 17.88 -10.03
C ASP A 88 -8.49 16.39 -9.81
N ALA A 89 -9.58 15.84 -10.35
CA ALA A 89 -9.88 14.42 -10.29
C ALA A 89 -9.81 13.78 -11.68
N LYS A 90 -9.07 12.68 -11.76
CA LYS A 90 -8.87 11.88 -12.98
C LYS A 90 -9.30 10.45 -12.71
N VAL A 91 -10.00 9.87 -13.66
CA VAL A 91 -10.30 8.43 -13.65
C VAL A 91 -9.63 7.77 -14.84
N PHE A 92 -8.80 6.78 -14.56
CA PHE A 92 -8.12 5.97 -15.55
C PHE A 92 -8.74 4.58 -15.63
N MET A 93 -8.81 4.03 -16.84
CA MET A 93 -9.13 2.62 -17.07
C MET A 93 -8.03 2.03 -17.96
N LYS A 94 -7.34 0.99 -17.47
CA LYS A 94 -6.21 0.36 -18.19
C LYS A 94 -5.17 1.40 -18.67
N GLY A 95 -4.86 2.36 -17.80
CA GLY A 95 -3.90 3.45 -18.06
C GLY A 95 -4.41 4.57 -18.98
N LYS A 96 -5.66 4.51 -19.46
CA LYS A 96 -6.23 5.56 -20.32
C LYS A 96 -7.15 6.46 -19.51
N LEU A 97 -6.96 7.78 -19.62
CA LEU A 97 -7.85 8.77 -19.01
C LEU A 97 -9.27 8.63 -19.60
N LYS A 98 -10.28 8.55 -18.73
CA LYS A 98 -11.70 8.40 -19.09
C LYS A 98 -12.56 9.54 -18.60
N ILE A 99 -12.28 10.04 -17.40
CA ILE A 99 -13.03 11.12 -16.76
C ILE A 99 -12.00 12.12 -16.22
N HIS A 100 -12.29 13.40 -16.42
CA HIS A 100 -11.56 14.50 -15.83
C HIS A 100 -12.58 15.49 -15.25
N VAL A 101 -12.36 15.91 -14.00
CA VAL A 101 -13.17 16.92 -13.31
C VAL A 101 -12.20 17.90 -12.65
N ASP A 102 -12.29 19.16 -13.01
CA ASP A 102 -11.52 20.24 -12.40
C ASP A 102 -12.14 20.64 -11.05
N ASP A 103 -11.31 20.92 -10.03
CA ASP A 103 -11.74 21.38 -8.68
C ASP A 103 -12.92 20.57 -8.07
N ILE A 104 -12.79 19.25 -7.99
CA ILE A 104 -13.85 18.39 -7.47
C ILE A 104 -14.18 18.71 -6.00
N ARG A 105 -15.46 18.77 -5.67
CA ARG A 105 -15.93 18.94 -4.29
C ARG A 105 -16.12 17.59 -3.62
N ILE A 106 -15.94 17.56 -2.30
CA ILE A 106 -16.09 16.33 -1.47
C ILE A 106 -17.44 15.63 -1.74
N ARG A 107 -18.52 16.40 -1.89
CA ARG A 107 -19.87 15.88 -2.17
C ARG A 107 -19.99 15.18 -3.54
N GLU A 108 -19.09 15.46 -4.47
CA GLU A 108 -19.09 14.92 -5.84
C GLU A 108 -18.27 13.63 -5.95
N ILE A 109 -17.41 13.34 -4.96
CA ILE A 109 -16.55 12.14 -4.94
C ILE A 109 -17.39 10.86 -5.03
N GLY A 110 -18.54 10.79 -4.34
CA GLY A 110 -19.41 9.62 -4.43
C GLY A 110 -19.98 9.38 -5.83
N ALA A 111 -20.31 10.45 -6.55
CA ALA A 111 -20.75 10.36 -7.94
C ALA A 111 -19.60 9.93 -8.87
N LEU A 112 -18.38 10.43 -8.63
CA LEU A 112 -17.18 10.02 -9.36
C LEU A 112 -16.86 8.53 -9.16
N GLN A 113 -16.94 8.04 -7.92
CA GLN A 113 -16.75 6.62 -7.60
C GLN A 113 -17.77 5.73 -8.31
N LYS A 114 -19.04 6.15 -8.33
CA LYS A 114 -20.09 5.44 -9.07
C LYS A 114 -19.77 5.39 -10.56
N ALA A 115 -19.45 6.54 -11.16
CA ALA A 115 -19.07 6.61 -12.58
C ALA A 115 -17.85 5.73 -12.89
N ALA A 116 -16.84 5.73 -12.02
CA ALA A 116 -15.65 4.89 -12.18
C ALA A 116 -15.99 3.39 -12.14
N SER A 117 -16.91 2.97 -11.27
CA SER A 117 -17.32 1.57 -11.13
C SER A 117 -18.10 1.02 -12.35
N GLU A 118 -18.70 1.91 -13.14
CA GLU A 118 -19.48 1.55 -14.34
C GLU A 118 -18.61 1.46 -15.62
N LEU A 119 -17.33 1.84 -15.56
CA LEU A 119 -16.38 1.73 -16.67
C LEU A 119 -16.03 0.27 -17.02
N LYS A 120 -15.77 0.00 -18.31
CA LYS A 120 -15.38 -1.32 -18.88
C LYS A 120 -14.02 -1.26 -19.60
#